data_AF-A0A0V7ZNZ6-F1
#
_entry.id   AF-A0A0V7ZNZ6-F1
#
_cell.length_a   1.000
_cell.length_b   1.000
_cell.length_c   1.000
_cell.angle_alpha   90.00
_cell.angle_beta   90.00
_cell.angle_gamma   90.00
#
_symmetry.space_group_name_H-M   'P 1'
#
loop_
_entity.id
_entity.type
_entity.pdbx_description
1 polymer ?
#
loop_
_entity_poly.entity_id
_entity_poly.type
_entity_poly.pdbx_seq_one_letter_code
_entity_poly.pdbx_strand_id
1 'polypeptide(L)' 'MTNVPPTLRLGMSGSYVERLQKELSERGYKLGPNGIDGNFDEYTENAVKEFQKDNNLTVDGVVAAETGPKLGASLA' A
#
# COMPACT_ATOMS: atom_id res chain seq x y z
N MET A 1 -9.00 -23.29 4.74
CA MET A 1 -9.09 -21.98 5.42
C MET A 1 -8.21 -21.04 4.62
N THR A 2 -8.77 -20.30 3.68
CA THR A 2 -7.98 -19.45 2.77
C THR A 2 -7.46 -18.26 3.55
N ASN A 3 -6.14 -18.20 3.72
CA ASN A 3 -5.43 -17.09 4.35
C ASN A 3 -5.48 -15.90 3.38
N VAL A 4 -6.59 -15.17 3.37
CA VAL A 4 -6.74 -13.97 2.55
C VAL A 4 -5.91 -12.89 3.23
N PRO A 5 -4.84 -12.37 2.58
CA PRO A 5 -4.03 -11.32 3.19
C PRO A 5 -4.90 -10.09 3.46
N PRO A 6 -4.59 -9.32 4.53
CA PRO A 6 -5.37 -8.15 4.90
C PRO A 6 -5.42 -7.16 3.74
N THR A 7 -6.63 -6.81 3.31
CA THR A 7 -6.86 -5.77 2.31
C THR A 7 -6.63 -4.42 2.97
N LEU A 8 -5.64 -3.64 2.51
CA LEU A 8 -5.38 -2.27 3.01
C LEU A 8 -6.06 -1.24 2.12
N ARG A 9 -6.71 -0.27 2.73
CA ARG A 9 -7.43 0.82 2.07
C ARG A 9 -7.50 2.06 2.96
N LEU A 10 -7.93 3.18 2.38
CA LEU A 10 -8.14 4.44 3.07
C LEU A 10 -8.89 4.27 4.41
N GLY A 11 -8.37 4.93 5.45
CA GLY A 11 -8.91 4.91 6.81
C GLY A 11 -8.44 3.74 7.67
N MET A 12 -7.63 2.82 7.14
CA MET A 12 -6.99 1.77 7.93
C MET A 12 -5.70 2.27 8.57
N SER A 13 -5.29 1.66 9.68
CA SER A 13 -4.02 1.94 10.32
C SER A 13 -3.37 0.70 10.93
N GLY A 14 -2.07 0.79 11.20
CA GLY A 14 -1.28 -0.24 11.89
C GLY A 14 -0.03 -0.67 11.12
N SER A 15 0.66 -1.69 11.65
CA SER A 15 1.97 -2.13 11.16
C SER A 15 1.99 -2.56 9.69
N TYR A 16 0.87 -3.08 9.16
CA TYR A 16 0.74 -3.42 7.75
C TYR A 16 0.75 -2.18 6.84
N VAL A 17 0.15 -1.08 7.30
CA VAL A 17 0.16 0.20 6.59
C VAL A 17 1.55 0.83 6.66
N GLU A 18 2.21 0.78 7.82
CA GLU A 18 3.60 1.26 7.94
C GLU A 18 4.53 0.54 6.96
N ARG A 19 4.37 -0.79 6.83
CA ARG A 19 5.17 -1.58 5.89
C ARG A 19 4.87 -1.22 4.44
N LEU A 20 3.61 -1.00 4.09
CA LEU A 20 3.20 -0.53 2.77
C LEU A 20 3.84 0.83 2.45
N GLN A 21 3.71 1.78 3.37
CA GLN A 21 4.30 3.11 3.25
C GLN A 21 5.82 3.01 3.05
N LYS A 22 6.52 2.19 3.84
CA LYS A 22 7.96 1.96 3.69
C LYS A 22 8.33 1.48 2.29
N GLU A 23 7.64 0.47 1.76
CA GLU A 23 7.88 -0.04 0.40
C GLU A 23 7.61 1.02 -0.69
N LEU A 24 6.53 1.78 -0.55
CA LEU A 24 6.20 2.87 -1.46
C LEU A 24 7.28 3.97 -1.43
N SER A 25 7.73 4.35 -0.24
CA SER A 25 8.79 5.34 -0.06
C SER A 25 10.13 4.86 -0.62
N GLU A 26 10.49 3.59 -0.42
CA GLU A 26 11.73 3.00 -0.95
C GLU A 26 11.74 2.96 -2.48
N ARG A 27 10.56 2.86 -3.10
CA ARG A 27 10.38 2.90 -4.55
C ARG A 27 10.24 4.32 -5.11
N GLY A 28 10.24 5.33 -4.24
CA GLY A 28 10.20 6.76 -4.62
C GLY A 28 8.80 7.36 -4.73
N TYR A 29 7.74 6.66 -4.29
CA TYR A 29 6.39 7.21 -4.23
C TYR A 29 6.25 8.17 -3.05
N LYS A 30 5.48 9.25 -3.25
CA LYS A 30 5.33 10.32 -2.25
C LYS A 30 4.19 10.02 -1.29
N LEU A 31 4.51 9.93 -0.01
CA LEU A 31 3.55 9.68 1.08
C LEU A 31 3.01 10.95 1.75
N GLY A 32 3.28 12.12 1.17
CA GLY A 32 2.84 13.39 1.75
C GLY A 32 3.59 13.78 3.05
N PRO A 33 3.02 14.70 3.84
CA PRO A 33 3.70 15.30 5.00
C PRO A 33 3.85 14.34 6.19
N ASN A 34 2.99 13.33 6.31
CA ASN A 34 2.99 12.37 7.42
C ASN A 34 4.03 11.26 7.23
N GLY A 35 4.40 10.96 5.98
CA GLY A 35 5.42 9.97 5.67
C GLY A 35 4.96 8.55 6.06
N ILE A 36 5.80 7.83 6.81
CA ILE A 36 5.51 6.49 7.33
C ILE A 36 4.97 6.65 8.75
N ASP A 37 3.65 6.79 8.88
CA ASP A 37 2.96 7.02 10.15
C ASP A 37 1.98 5.89 10.52
N GLY A 38 1.88 4.88 9.65
CA GLY A 38 0.97 3.75 9.84
C GLY A 38 -0.49 4.08 9.60
N ASN A 39 -0.82 5.24 9.03
CA ASN A 39 -2.18 5.63 8.67
C ASN A 39 -2.35 5.63 7.15
N PHE A 40 -3.36 4.91 6.69
CA PHE A 40 -3.68 4.86 5.27
C PHE A 40 -4.55 6.08 4.97
N ASP A 41 -3.89 7.21 4.76
CA ASP A 41 -4.47 8.50 4.39
C ASP A 41 -4.56 8.66 2.87
N GLU A 42 -5.07 9.81 2.42
CA GLU A 42 -5.22 10.13 0.99
C GLU A 42 -3.87 10.16 0.24
N TYR A 43 -2.78 10.45 0.94
CA TYR A 43 -1.44 10.45 0.35
C TYR A 43 -0.95 9.02 0.12
N THR A 44 -1.17 8.14 1.11
CA THR A 44 -0.89 6.72 0.98
C THR A 44 -1.75 6.09 -0.12
N GLU A 45 -3.03 6.46 -0.23
CA GLU A 45 -3.91 6.00 -1.31
C GLU A 45 -3.41 6.45 -2.69
N ASN A 46 -2.97 7.71 -2.83
CA ASN A 46 -2.42 8.20 -4.08
C ASN A 46 -1.12 7.49 -4.45
N ALA A 47 -0.23 7.27 -3.50
CA ALA A 47 1.00 6.50 -3.72
C ALA A 47 0.70 5.05 -4.17
N VAL A 48 -0.33 4.41 -3.60
CA VAL A 48 -0.80 3.09 -4.05
C VAL A 48 -1.34 3.16 -5.48
N LYS A 49 -2.14 4.16 -5.82
CA LYS A 49 -2.68 4.33 -7.18
C LYS A 49 -1.58 4.56 -8.22
N GLU A 50 -0.57 5.36 -7.89
CA GLU A 50 0.61 5.56 -8.74
C GLU A 50 1.38 4.25 -8.93
N PHE A 51 1.63 3.52 -7.84
CA PHE A 51 2.26 2.21 -7.92
C PHE A 51 1.47 1.23 -8.80
N GLN A 52 0.15 1.16 -8.63
CA GLN A 52 -0.71 0.31 -9.43
C GLN A 52 -0.62 0.68 -10.91
N LYS A 53 -0.66 1.98 -11.23
CA LYS A 53 -0.53 2.48 -12.59
C LYS A 53 0.81 2.10 -13.21
N ASP A 54 1.91 2.29 -12.50
CA ASP A 54 3.26 1.96 -13.00
C ASP A 54 3.46 0.46 -13.22
N ASN A 55 2.71 -0.37 -12.51
CA ASN A 55 2.82 -1.84 -12.57
C ASN A 55 1.72 -2.50 -13.41
N ASN A 56 0.97 -1.72 -14.19
CA ASN A 56 -0.17 -2.15 -15.01
C ASN A 56 -1.19 -2.98 -14.21
N LEU A 57 -1.50 -2.54 -13.00
CA LEU A 57 -2.54 -3.11 -12.14
C LEU A 57 -3.82 -2.28 -12.23
N THR A 58 -4.92 -2.84 -11.73
CA THR A 58 -6.15 -2.08 -11.50
C THR A 58 -5.86 -0.93 -10.53
N VAL A 59 -6.13 0.29 -10.96
CA VAL A 59 -5.89 1.52 -10.18
C VAL A 59 -7.11 1.81 -9.30
N ASP A 60 -7.27 1.05 -8.23
CA ASP A 60 -8.38 1.17 -7.27
C ASP A 60 -7.95 1.80 -5.93
N GLY A 61 -6.65 2.00 -5.70
CA GLY A 61 -6.11 2.49 -4.42
C GLY A 61 -6.19 1.47 -3.29
N VAL A 62 -6.48 0.20 -3.60
CA VAL A 62 -6.62 -0.88 -2.64
C VAL A 62 -5.46 -1.85 -2.77
N VAL A 63 -4.78 -2.11 -1.65
CA VAL A 63 -3.72 -3.12 -1.59
C VAL A 63 -4.38 -4.45 -1.21
N ALA A 64 -4.77 -5.20 -2.23
CA ALA A 64 -5.32 -6.55 -2.12
C ALA A 64 -4.25 -7.65 -2.36
N ALA A 65 -4.66 -8.91 -2.31
CA ALA A 65 -3.80 -10.09 -2.46
C ALA A 65 -2.96 -10.14 -3.75
N GLU A 66 -3.38 -9.44 -4.80
CA GLU A 66 -2.64 -9.35 -6.07
C GLU A 66 -1.55 -8.27 -6.06
N THR A 67 -1.66 -7.28 -5.16
CA THR A 67 -0.72 -6.16 -5.02
C THR A 67 0.45 -6.51 -4.10
N GLY A 68 0.21 -7.29 -3.04
CA GLY A 68 1.23 -7.71 -2.05
C GLY A 68 2.48 -8.37 -2.64
N PRO A 69 2.38 -9.33 -3.57
CA PRO A 69 3.55 -9.97 -4.18
C PRO A 69 4.40 -9.02 -5.03
N LYS A 70 3.78 -8.02 -5.67
CA LYS A 70 4.49 -7.02 -6.49
C LYS A 70 5.09 -5.89 -5.66
N LEU A 71 4.54 -5.61 -4.47
CA LEU A 71 5.05 -4.59 -3.55
C LEU A 71 6.18 -5.05 -2.66
N GLY A 72 6.61 -6.31 -2.64
CA GLY A 72 7.64 -6.77 -1.68
C GLY A 72 7.17 -6.81 -0.22
N ALA A 73 6.02 -6.17 0.07
CA ALA A 73 5.15 -6.44 1.19
C ALA A 73 4.58 -7.86 1.07
N SER A 74 5.42 -8.85 1.31
CA SER A 74 4.96 -10.18 1.70
C SER A 74 4.18 -9.99 3.00
N LEU A 75 2.86 -9.80 2.88
CA LEU A 75 1.90 -9.72 3.98
C LEU A 75 1.69 -11.10 4.65
N ALA A 76 2.70 -11.95 4.58
CA ALA A 76 2.79 -13.22 5.30
C ALA A 76 3.19 -12.96 6.75
#